data_AF-A0A838UQM5-F1
#
_entry.id   AF-A0A838UQM5-F1
#
_cell.length_a   1.000
_cell.length_b   1.000
_cell.length_c   1.000
_cell.angle_alpha   90.00
_cell.angle_beta   90.00
_cell.angle_gamma   90.00
#
_symmetry.space_group_name_H-M   'P 1'
#
loop_
_entity.id
_entity.type
_entity.pdbx_description
1 polymer ?
#
loop_
_entity_poly.entity_id
_entity_poly.type
_entity_poly.pdbx_seq_one_letter_code
_entity_poly.pdbx_strand_id
1 'polypeptide(L)'
;MSKSFPIEALGAFPPPGMALPNHFTFSATDDQIRYLASTLDEPNQRLFALTVASGAVEVLAVAPNGGTQEASLSPEEELRRQRERMLTVGITGYSVHEASGRIL
;
A
#
# COMPACT_ATOMS: atom_id res chain seq x y z
N MET A 1 -20.98 -4.87 17.62
CA MET A 1 -20.92 -6.33 17.35
C MET A 1 -19.47 -6.68 17.07
N SER A 2 -18.78 -7.40 17.95
CA SER A 2 -17.42 -7.88 17.67
C SER A 2 -17.50 -9.07 16.71
N LYS A 3 -17.05 -8.91 15.47
CA LYS A 3 -16.98 -9.99 14.50
C LYS A 3 -15.86 -10.96 14.93
N SER A 4 -16.21 -12.23 15.12
CA SER A 4 -15.23 -13.30 15.36
C SER A 4 -14.60 -13.69 14.02
N PHE A 5 -13.27 -13.67 13.93
CA PHE A 5 -12.53 -14.14 12.76
C PHE A 5 -11.81 -15.45 13.11
N PRO A 6 -11.98 -16.52 12.32
CA PRO A 6 -11.26 -17.77 12.53
C PRO A 6 -9.76 -17.55 12.27
N ILE A 7 -8.89 -18.21 13.05
CA ILE A 7 -7.43 -18.00 13.02
C ILE A 7 -6.84 -18.33 11.63
N GLU A 8 -7.44 -19.30 10.94
CA GLU A 8 -7.05 -19.72 9.59
C GLU A 8 -7.32 -18.62 8.55
N ALA A 9 -8.37 -17.81 8.76
CA ALA A 9 -8.67 -16.69 7.88
C ALA A 9 -7.66 -15.54 8.04
N LEU A 10 -7.07 -15.35 9.23
CA LEU A 10 -6.04 -14.33 9.46
C LEU A 10 -4.76 -14.61 8.67
N GLY A 11 -4.43 -15.88 8.43
CA GLY A 11 -3.28 -16.28 7.63
C GLY A 11 -3.49 -16.17 6.11
N ALA A 12 -4.75 -16.26 5.66
CA ALA A 12 -5.11 -16.21 4.24
C ALA A 12 -5.47 -14.79 3.76
N PHE A 13 -6.13 -14.00 4.61
CA PHE A 13 -6.61 -12.66 4.31
C PHE A 13 -6.33 -11.76 5.52
N PRO A 14 -5.15 -11.09 5.57
CA PRO A 14 -4.89 -10.16 6.66
C PRO A 14 -6.00 -9.10 6.68
N PRO A 15 -6.55 -8.77 7.86
CA PRO A 15 -7.52 -7.70 7.98
C PRO A 15 -7.03 -6.40 7.34
N PRO A 16 -7.93 -5.55 6.84
CA PRO A 16 -7.53 -4.27 6.27
C PRO A 16 -6.67 -3.47 7.26
N GLY A 17 -5.55 -2.90 6.79
CA GLY A 17 -4.58 -2.21 7.65
C GLY A 17 -3.62 -3.10 8.44
N MET A 18 -3.70 -4.44 8.31
CA MET A 18 -2.66 -5.37 8.80
C MET A 18 -1.64 -5.75 7.72
N ALA A 19 -1.74 -5.17 6.53
CA ALA A 19 -0.71 -5.32 5.51
C ALA A 19 0.57 -4.62 5.96
N LEU A 20 1.67 -5.37 6.01
CA LEU A 20 2.98 -4.78 6.33
C LEU A 20 3.39 -3.78 5.24
N PRO A 21 4.13 -2.72 5.62
CA PRO A 21 4.75 -1.83 4.64
C PRO A 21 5.57 -2.62 3.61
N ASN A 22 5.51 -2.19 2.35
CA ASN A 22 6.14 -2.88 1.23
C ASN A 22 6.59 -1.88 0.14
N HIS A 23 7.21 -2.39 -0.94
CA HIS A 23 7.78 -1.59 -2.04
C HIS A 23 8.71 -0.47 -1.51
N PHE A 24 9.74 -0.86 -0.79
CA PHE A 24 10.69 0.11 -0.23
C PHE A 24 11.61 0.66 -1.32
N THR A 25 11.79 1.98 -1.33
CA THR A 25 12.87 2.65 -2.08
C THR A 25 13.62 3.58 -1.15
N PHE A 26 14.92 3.70 -1.37
CA PHE A 26 15.82 4.55 -0.60
C PHE A 26 16.22 5.75 -1.46
N SER A 27 16.26 6.94 -0.86
CA SER A 27 16.85 8.10 -1.52
C SER A 27 18.33 7.87 -1.78
N ALA A 28 18.87 8.40 -2.89
CA ALA A 28 20.31 8.37 -3.18
C ALA A 28 21.18 9.07 -2.11
N THR A 29 20.57 9.95 -1.31
CA THR A 29 21.18 10.71 -0.22
C THR A 29 21.03 10.06 1.18
N ASP A 30 20.43 8.87 1.27
CA ASP A 30 20.17 8.13 2.52
C ASP A 30 19.37 8.90 3.61
N ASP A 31 18.68 9.98 3.24
CA ASP A 31 17.91 10.83 4.15
C ASP A 31 16.41 10.47 4.20
N GLN A 32 15.93 9.72 3.22
CA GLN A 32 14.51 9.36 3.10
C GLN A 32 14.29 7.91 2.67
N ILE A 33 13.35 7.23 3.35
CA ILE A 33 12.82 5.93 2.95
C ILE A 33 11.40 6.14 2.44
N ARG A 34 11.08 5.62 1.26
CA ARG A 34 9.72 5.63 0.71
C ARG A 34 9.15 4.23 0.69
N TYR A 35 7.87 4.09 1.01
CA TYR A 35 7.20 2.79 1.07
C TYR A 35 5.70 2.92 0.90
N LEU A 36 5.07 1.82 0.54
CA LEU A 36 3.64 1.71 0.49
C LEU A 36 3.10 1.04 1.76
N ALA A 37 2.07 1.62 2.37
CA ALA A 37 1.39 1.04 3.53
C ALA A 37 -0.10 1.41 3.54
N SER A 38 -0.89 0.67 4.32
CA SER A 38 -2.27 1.04 4.69
C SER A 38 -2.41 1.04 6.21
N THR A 39 -3.40 1.76 6.72
CA THR A 39 -3.69 1.79 8.17
C THR A 39 -5.01 1.07 8.45
N LEU A 40 -5.28 0.80 9.73
CA LEU A 40 -6.52 0.14 10.14
C LEU A 40 -7.76 0.97 9.75
N ASP A 41 -7.66 2.29 9.88
CA ASP A 41 -8.74 3.22 9.58
C ASP A 41 -8.86 3.53 8.08
N GLU A 42 -7.74 3.43 7.35
CA GLU A 42 -7.66 3.74 5.92
C GLU A 42 -7.00 2.57 5.17
N PRO A 43 -7.80 1.58 4.75
CA PRO A 43 -7.28 0.33 4.21
C PRO A 43 -6.67 0.46 2.81
N ASN A 44 -6.84 1.62 2.18
CA ASN A 44 -6.24 1.93 0.90
C ASN A 44 -4.76 2.24 1.08
N GLN A 45 -3.93 1.51 0.36
CA GLN A 45 -2.49 1.67 0.34
C GLN A 45 -2.09 3.01 -0.28
N ARG A 46 -1.19 3.70 0.42
CA ARG A 46 -0.69 5.04 0.10
C ARG A 46 0.83 5.03 0.08
N LEU A 47 1.40 6.01 -0.60
CA LEU A 47 2.84 6.22 -0.60
C LEU A 47 3.23 7.14 0.55
N PHE A 48 4.15 6.67 1.38
CA PHE A 48 4.71 7.40 2.50
C PHE A 48 6.19 7.71 2.26
N ALA A 49 6.65 8.77 2.91
CA ALA A 49 8.06 9.06 3.12
C ALA A 49 8.37 9.12 4.61
N LEU A 50 9.48 8.49 5.01
CA LEU A 50 10.07 8.58 6.33
C LEU A 50 11.40 9.34 6.22
N THR A 51 11.51 10.46 6.92
CA THR A 51 12.79 11.15 7.11
C THR A 51 13.61 10.42 8.16
N VAL A 52 14.79 9.91 7.78
CA VAL A 52 15.60 9.02 8.62
C VAL A 52 16.09 9.73 9.89
N ALA A 53 16.49 10.99 9.79
CA ALA A 53 17.07 11.72 10.93
C ALA A 53 16.06 12.02 12.05
N SER A 54 14.81 12.30 11.71
CA SER A 54 13.77 12.70 12.67
C SER A 54 12.76 11.60 12.97
N GLY A 55 12.68 10.58 12.13
CA GLY A 55 11.60 9.60 12.17
C GLY A 55 10.24 10.15 11.71
N ALA A 56 10.19 11.36 11.14
CA ALA A 56 8.96 11.97 10.69
C ALA A 56 8.41 11.22 9.46
N VAL A 57 7.11 10.93 9.48
CA VAL A 57 6.40 10.24 8.38
C VAL A 57 5.41 11.20 7.74
N GLU A 58 5.42 11.27 6.41
CA GLU A 58 4.48 12.05 5.62
C GLU A 58 3.88 11.22 4.49
N VAL A 59 2.70 11.63 4.01
CA VAL A 59 2.03 11.02 2.85
C VAL A 59 2.47 11.74 1.59
N LEU A 60 3.10 11.03 0.66
CA LEU A 60 3.54 11.58 -0.64
C LEU A 60 2.47 11.47 -1.72
N ALA A 61 1.70 10.37 -1.72
CA ALA A 61 0.67 10.16 -2.72
C ALA A 61 -0.47 9.28 -2.19
N VAL A 62 -1.67 9.59 -2.66
CA VAL A 62 -2.89 8.82 -2.42
C VAL A 62 -3.51 8.51 -3.77
N ALA A 63 -3.98 7.28 -3.96
CA ALA A 63 -4.71 6.95 -5.18
C ALA A 63 -5.98 7.82 -5.30
N PRO A 64 -6.28 8.40 -6.47
CA PRO A 64 -7.48 9.18 -6.66
C PRO A 64 -8.72 8.32 -6.34
N ASN A 65 -9.68 8.90 -5.63
CA ASN A 65 -10.89 8.22 -5.12
C ASN A 65 -10.62 6.98 -4.23
N GLY A 66 -9.43 6.88 -3.62
CA GLY A 66 -9.05 5.74 -2.79
C GLY A 66 -8.54 4.52 -3.57
N GLY A 67 -8.41 4.63 -4.90
CA GLY A 67 -8.06 3.53 -5.79
C GLY A 67 -9.29 2.87 -6.42
N THR A 68 -9.07 1.87 -7.26
CA THR A 68 -10.17 1.17 -7.94
C THR A 68 -11.02 0.43 -6.91
N GLN A 69 -12.22 0.94 -6.67
CA GLN A 69 -13.23 0.27 -5.86
C GLN A 69 -13.54 -1.08 -6.50
N GLU A 70 -13.70 -2.13 -5.68
CA GLU A 70 -13.98 -3.50 -6.17
C GLU A 70 -15.19 -3.54 -7.12
N ALA A 71 -16.15 -2.63 -6.93
CA ALA A 71 -17.34 -2.46 -7.77
C ALA A 71 -17.06 -1.96 -9.21
N SER A 72 -15.81 -1.67 -9.57
CA SER A 72 -15.43 -1.09 -10.87
C SER A 72 -14.30 -1.87 -11.58
N LEU A 73 -14.04 -3.11 -11.17
CA LEU A 73 -13.01 -3.95 -11.80
C LEU A 73 -13.59 -4.68 -13.01
N SER A 74 -12.80 -4.77 -14.09
CA SER A 74 -13.13 -5.68 -15.18
C SER A 74 -12.93 -7.13 -14.72
N PRO A 75 -13.63 -8.10 -15.32
CA PRO A 75 -13.49 -9.53 -14.96
C PRO A 75 -12.05 -10.04 -15.10
N GLU A 76 -11.27 -9.50 -16.03
CA GLU A 76 -9.86 -9.87 -16.23
C GLU A 76 -8.96 -9.37 -15.10
N GLU A 77 -9.20 -8.14 -14.61
CA GLU A 77 -8.46 -7.56 -13.49
C GLU A 77 -8.83 -8.25 -12.16
N GLU A 78 -10.08 -8.67 -11.99
CA GLU A 78 -10.50 -9.48 -10.84
C GLU A 78 -9.78 -10.84 -10.83
N LEU A 79 -9.74 -11.54 -11.98
CA LEU A 79 -9.02 -12.81 -12.11
C LEU A 79 -7.51 -12.69 -11.88
N ARG A 80 -6.90 -11.59 -12.33
CA ARG A 80 -5.48 -11.29 -12.07
C ARG A 80 -5.24 -11.11 -10.57
N ARG A 81 -6.05 -10.28 -9.90
CA ARG A 81 -5.95 -10.04 -8.45
C ARG A 81 -6.16 -11.30 -7.63
N GLN A 82 -7.14 -12.14 -7.99
CA GLN A 82 -7.38 -13.43 -7.35
C GLN A 82 -6.17 -14.37 -7.51
N ARG A 83 -5.53 -14.39 -8.68
CA ARG A 83 -4.32 -15.19 -8.95
C ARG A 83 -3.10 -14.70 -8.17
N GLU A 84 -2.97 -13.38 -8.01
CA GLU A 84 -1.87 -12.74 -7.27
C GLU A 84 -2.12 -12.65 -5.76
N ARG A 85 -3.31 -13.08 -5.28
CA ARG A 85 -3.78 -12.88 -3.89
C ARG A 85 -3.72 -11.40 -3.46
N MET A 86 -3.94 -10.49 -4.41
CA MET A 86 -3.77 -9.06 -4.19
C MET A 86 -5.10 -8.45 -3.72
N LEU A 87 -5.24 -8.38 -2.40
CA LEU A 87 -6.41 -7.82 -1.71
C LEU A 87 -6.26 -6.32 -1.41
N THR A 88 -5.05 -5.79 -1.61
CA THR A 88 -4.74 -4.40 -1.29
C THR A 88 -5.31 -3.47 -2.35
N VAL A 89 -6.07 -2.47 -1.90
CA VAL A 89 -6.65 -1.42 -2.75
C VAL A 89 -5.82 -0.14 -2.59
N GLY A 90 -5.85 0.78 -3.56
CA GLY A 90 -5.04 2.00 -3.55
C GLY A 90 -3.84 1.92 -4.49
N ILE A 91 -2.70 2.49 -4.09
CA ILE A 91 -1.45 2.42 -4.85
C ILE A 91 -0.84 1.03 -4.63
N THR A 92 -0.77 0.21 -5.68
CA THR A 92 -0.22 -1.16 -5.61
C THR A 92 1.24 -1.24 -6.02
N GLY A 93 1.80 -0.17 -6.57
CA GLY A 93 3.18 -0.08 -7.01
C GLY A 93 3.54 1.36 -7.39
N TYR A 94 4.83 1.66 -7.38
CA TYR A 94 5.40 2.92 -7.83
C TYR A 94 6.85 2.72 -8.25
N SER A 95 7.40 3.69 -8.95
CA SER A 95 8.82 3.76 -9.28
C SER A 95 9.38 5.15 -8.97
N VAL A 96 10.67 5.23 -8.65
CA VAL A 96 11.35 6.49 -8.39
C VAL A 96 12.51 6.64 -9.36
N HIS A 97 12.61 7.80 -9.98
CA HIS A 97 13.77 8.18 -10.75
C HIS A 97 14.85 8.74 -9.82
N GLU A 98 15.92 7.98 -9.60
CA GLU A 98 16.94 8.27 -8.57
C GLU A 98 17.53 9.67 -8.67
N ALA A 99 17.88 10.14 -9.87
CA ALA A 99 18.54 11.42 -10.06
C ALA A 99 17.66 12.64 -9.80
N SER A 100 16.33 12.51 -9.92
CA SER A 100 15.40 13.64 -9.80
C SER A 100 14.40 13.49 -8.66
N GLY A 101 14.36 12.34 -7.99
CA GLY A 101 13.35 12.01 -6.98
C GLY A 101 11.93 11.92 -7.52
N ARG A 102 11.73 11.89 -8.85
CA ARG A 102 10.40 11.87 -9.47
C ARG A 102 9.74 10.51 -9.26
N ILE A 103 8.49 10.51 -8.81
CA ILE A 103 7.66 9.33 -8.57
C ILE A 103 6.72 9.10 -9.77
N LEU A 104 6.57 7.84 -10.20
CA LEU A 104 5.65 7.38 -11.24
C LEU A 104 4.85 6.17 -10.77
#